data_AF-A0A947HC21-F1
#
_entry.id   AF-A0A947HC21-F1
#
_cell.length_a   1.000
_cell.length_b   1.000
_cell.length_c   1.000
_cell.angle_alpha   90.00
_cell.angle_beta   90.00
_cell.angle_gamma   90.00
#
_symmetry.space_group_name_H-M   'P 1'
#
loop_
_entity.id
_entity.type
_entity.pdbx_description
1 polymer ?
#
loop_
_entity_poly.entity_id
_entity_poly.type
_entity_poly.pdbx_seq_one_letter_code
_entity_poly.pdbx_strand_id
1 'polypeptide(L)'
;MKIRLHPLTRGLMALIALALGAVFVVPLWQIQLEAPQYPEGLGMNIWINRLSGDLSTINGLNHYIGMMEIHPESFAELKFMPVIVGFFMAFGLLIAIVNRRALLTAWFGLLALSGLAGIWDFWRWTYDYGHKLNPYAAIKVPGMSYQPPVFGSKTLLNFKAHSYPDLGGWLLIGIGFLVFALLAWEWLRKHPEAPQNKGQNKGFKKLTTHLGMAFILAPFLALSTTACSPKPEPIVFTEDNCHFCKMTVMDPKYGAELVTDKGKIYKYDSVECLARHLNKEADLTGKAHSLWVIDADQPGTLIPAQAAFYLYSLKLPSPMGAFLTPVKARSGAEALMKSYPGKILSWEEILAQIKATPTHSRAQDHPEMVSDLEKAQTHAQTHAQTHAQTHAQTQSLAKETAVVGHEKH
;
A
#
# COMPACT_ATOMS: atom_id res chain seq x y z
N MET A 1 7.07 41.13 -38.99
CA MET A 1 8.36 40.44 -39.20
C MET A 1 8.20 38.95 -38.88
N LYS A 2 8.40 38.03 -39.83
CA LYS A 2 8.29 36.57 -39.56
C LYS A 2 9.51 36.12 -38.76
N ILE A 3 9.36 35.96 -37.45
CA ILE A 3 10.46 35.47 -36.59
C ILE A 3 10.74 33.99 -36.94
N ARG A 4 11.95 33.75 -37.42
CA ARG A 4 12.48 32.41 -37.71
C ARG A 4 12.92 31.74 -36.41
N LEU A 5 12.81 30.41 -36.36
CA LEU A 5 13.34 29.61 -35.26
C LEU A 5 14.86 29.49 -35.38
N HIS A 6 15.51 29.25 -34.25
CA HIS A 6 16.90 28.88 -34.24
C HIS A 6 17.12 27.47 -34.85
N PRO A 7 18.26 27.21 -35.53
CA PRO A 7 18.55 25.90 -36.11
C PRO A 7 18.46 24.74 -35.10
N LEU A 8 18.88 24.97 -33.84
CA LEU A 8 18.74 23.96 -32.78
C LEU A 8 17.27 23.63 -32.49
N THR A 9 16.41 24.64 -32.30
CA THR A 9 14.97 24.46 -32.08
C THR A 9 14.34 23.72 -33.25
N ARG A 10 14.73 24.08 -34.48
CA ARG A 10 14.25 23.44 -35.70
C ARG A 10 14.62 21.96 -35.75
N GLY A 11 15.88 21.62 -35.47
CA GLY A 11 16.35 20.23 -35.43
C GLY A 11 15.70 19.41 -34.33
N LEU A 12 15.58 19.99 -33.12
CA LEU A 12 14.91 19.35 -32.00
C LEU A 12 13.42 19.13 -32.26
N MET A 13 12.73 20.06 -32.94
CA MET A 13 11.33 19.85 -33.32
C MET A 13 11.15 18.67 -34.27
N ALA A 14 12.08 18.45 -35.22
CA ALA A 14 12.03 17.27 -36.08
C ALA A 14 12.25 15.98 -35.27
N LEU A 15 13.23 15.99 -34.34
CA LEU A 15 13.48 14.86 -33.45
C LEU A 15 12.25 14.54 -32.58
N ILE A 16 11.65 15.57 -31.96
CA ILE A 16 10.45 15.43 -31.12
C ILE A 16 9.29 14.86 -31.92
N ALA A 17 9.07 15.36 -33.14
CA ALA A 17 8.03 14.87 -34.02
C ALA A 17 8.21 13.38 -34.37
N LEU A 18 9.43 12.92 -34.56
CA LEU A 18 9.72 11.49 -34.80
C LEU A 18 9.61 10.67 -33.51
N ALA A 19 10.09 11.20 -32.38
CA ALA A 19 10.06 10.55 -31.08
C ALA A 19 8.63 10.28 -30.59
N LEU A 20 7.66 11.13 -30.96
CA LEU A 20 6.24 10.86 -30.73
C LEU A 20 5.79 9.52 -31.31
N GLY A 21 6.41 9.01 -32.38
CA GLY A 21 6.10 7.69 -32.94
C GLY A 21 6.35 6.53 -31.96
N ALA A 22 7.19 6.70 -30.94
CA ALA A 22 7.46 5.64 -29.97
C ALA A 22 6.21 5.24 -29.16
N VAL A 23 5.26 6.15 -28.95
CA VAL A 23 4.04 5.85 -28.17
C VAL A 23 3.11 4.82 -28.82
N PHE A 24 3.34 4.47 -30.09
CA PHE A 24 2.62 3.39 -30.76
C PHE A 24 3.08 1.99 -30.30
N VAL A 25 4.29 1.90 -29.75
CA VAL A 25 4.93 0.63 -29.37
C VAL A 25 5.19 0.49 -27.88
N VAL A 26 4.85 1.50 -27.07
CA VAL A 26 4.91 1.44 -25.60
C VAL A 26 3.58 1.86 -24.97
N PRO A 27 3.21 1.35 -23.79
CA PRO A 27 2.01 1.77 -23.07
C PRO A 27 2.11 3.24 -22.61
N LEU A 28 0.98 3.92 -22.57
CA LEU A 28 0.88 5.30 -22.08
C LEU A 28 0.70 5.35 -20.57
N TRP A 29 -0.12 4.45 -20.04
CA TRP A 29 -0.52 4.45 -18.64
C TRP A 29 -0.66 3.02 -18.14
N GLN A 30 -0.43 2.83 -16.85
CA GLN A 30 -0.59 1.56 -16.18
C GLN A 30 -1.48 1.71 -14.95
N ILE A 31 -2.40 0.75 -14.79
CA ILE A 31 -3.21 0.58 -13.59
C ILE A 31 -2.91 -0.79 -13.00
N GLN A 32 -2.49 -0.83 -11.75
CA GLN A 32 -2.22 -2.07 -11.00
C GLN A 32 -3.19 -2.17 -9.83
N LEU A 33 -3.61 -3.39 -9.52
CA LEU A 33 -4.50 -3.73 -8.42
C LEU A 33 -3.80 -4.78 -7.57
N GLU A 34 -3.45 -4.39 -6.35
CA GLU A 34 -2.92 -5.30 -5.34
C GLU A 34 -4.08 -5.88 -4.54
N ALA A 35 -4.12 -7.20 -4.40
CA ALA A 35 -5.13 -7.90 -3.63
C ALA A 35 -4.55 -9.15 -2.97
N PRO A 36 -4.95 -9.50 -1.73
CA PRO A 36 -4.58 -10.75 -1.07
C PRO A 36 -4.79 -12.01 -1.92
N GLN A 37 -5.85 -12.03 -2.73
CA GLN A 37 -6.26 -13.16 -3.56
C GLN A 37 -5.44 -13.29 -4.85
N TYR A 38 -4.74 -12.23 -5.25
CA TYR A 38 -3.90 -12.15 -6.45
C TYR A 38 -2.49 -11.68 -6.03
N PRO A 39 -1.68 -12.55 -5.42
CA PRO A 39 -0.37 -12.20 -4.88
C PRO A 39 0.63 -11.72 -5.94
N GLU A 40 0.45 -12.14 -7.19
CA GLU A 40 1.15 -11.62 -8.37
C GLU A 40 0.72 -10.21 -8.80
N GLY A 41 -0.40 -9.72 -8.26
CA GLY A 41 -1.06 -8.48 -8.67
C GLY A 41 -1.87 -8.64 -9.96
N LEU A 42 -2.90 -7.82 -10.11
CA LEU A 42 -3.63 -7.68 -11.38
C LEU A 42 -3.24 -6.35 -12.02
N GLY A 43 -3.14 -6.32 -13.34
CA GLY A 43 -2.73 -5.10 -14.03
C GLY A 43 -3.41 -4.91 -15.37
N MET A 44 -3.60 -3.65 -15.75
CA MET A 44 -3.94 -3.29 -17.12
C MET A 44 -3.11 -2.10 -17.61
N ASN A 45 -2.77 -2.16 -18.89
CA ASN A 45 -2.03 -1.12 -19.58
C ASN A 45 -2.94 -0.43 -20.60
N ILE A 46 -2.92 0.90 -20.59
CA ILE A 46 -3.61 1.75 -21.54
C ILE A 46 -2.58 2.14 -22.60
N TRP A 47 -2.81 1.71 -23.83
CA TRP A 47 -2.02 2.07 -25.00
C TRP A 47 -2.75 3.15 -25.78
N ILE A 48 -2.05 3.77 -26.73
CA ILE A 48 -2.67 4.77 -27.62
C ILE A 48 -3.88 4.23 -28.41
N ASN A 49 -3.93 2.91 -28.67
CA ASN A 49 -4.94 2.29 -29.55
C ASN A 49 -5.65 1.06 -28.97
N ARG A 50 -5.30 0.63 -27.75
CA ARG A 50 -5.84 -0.60 -27.15
C ARG A 50 -5.68 -0.61 -25.63
N LEU A 51 -6.34 -1.56 -25.00
CA LEU A 51 -6.10 -1.96 -23.61
C LEU A 51 -5.50 -3.36 -23.60
N SER A 52 -4.63 -3.66 -22.62
CA SER A 52 -4.07 -5.00 -22.41
C SER A 52 -3.92 -5.33 -20.94
N GLY A 53 -3.64 -6.59 -20.60
CA GLY A 53 -3.49 -7.07 -19.23
C GLY A 53 -4.68 -7.91 -18.80
N ASP A 54 -4.99 -7.93 -17.51
CA ASP A 54 -5.93 -8.86 -16.87
C ASP A 54 -7.40 -8.38 -16.94
N LEU A 55 -7.82 -7.86 -18.11
CA LEU A 55 -9.12 -7.22 -18.29
C LEU A 55 -10.30 -8.14 -17.91
N SER A 56 -10.24 -9.42 -18.26
CA SER A 56 -11.29 -10.39 -17.94
C SER A 56 -11.44 -10.61 -16.44
N THR A 57 -10.32 -10.77 -15.73
CA THR A 57 -10.30 -10.94 -14.27
C THR A 57 -10.80 -9.68 -13.57
N ILE A 58 -10.33 -8.50 -14.00
CA ILE A 58 -10.77 -7.21 -13.47
C ILE A 58 -12.28 -7.03 -13.70
N ASN A 59 -12.80 -7.35 -14.90
CA ASN A 59 -14.24 -7.28 -15.17
C ASN A 59 -15.05 -8.26 -14.31
N GLY A 60 -14.52 -9.45 -14.04
CA GLY A 60 -15.11 -10.39 -13.09
C GLY A 60 -15.24 -9.80 -11.69
N LEU A 61 -14.20 -9.09 -11.21
CA LEU A 61 -14.24 -8.40 -9.92
C LEU A 61 -15.23 -7.22 -9.92
N ASN A 62 -15.25 -6.44 -11.00
CA ASN A 62 -16.16 -5.31 -11.17
C ASN A 62 -17.62 -5.73 -11.05
N HIS A 63 -17.97 -6.88 -11.63
CA HIS A 63 -19.32 -7.44 -11.58
C HIS A 63 -19.84 -7.60 -10.13
N TYR A 64 -18.99 -8.02 -9.19
CA TYR A 64 -19.38 -8.22 -7.79
C TYR A 64 -19.62 -6.92 -7.03
N ILE A 65 -18.87 -5.86 -7.36
CA ILE A 65 -18.95 -4.54 -6.72
C ILE A 65 -19.96 -3.63 -7.44
N GLY A 66 -20.39 -4.03 -8.65
CA GLY A 66 -21.30 -3.27 -9.49
C GLY A 66 -20.61 -2.19 -10.31
N MET A 67 -19.29 -2.20 -10.42
CA MET A 67 -18.55 -1.30 -11.32
C MET A 67 -18.80 -1.69 -12.78
N MET A 68 -18.68 -0.73 -13.69
CA MET A 68 -18.84 -0.97 -15.12
C MET A 68 -17.76 -1.93 -15.64
N GLU A 69 -18.11 -2.75 -16.61
CA GLU A 69 -17.13 -3.56 -17.32
C GLU A 69 -16.30 -2.70 -18.28
N ILE A 70 -14.99 -2.99 -18.32
CA ILE A 70 -14.01 -2.33 -19.17
C ILE A 70 -13.95 -3.09 -20.49
N HIS A 71 -14.60 -2.52 -21.50
CA HIS A 71 -14.61 -3.05 -22.88
C HIS A 71 -13.88 -2.05 -23.79
N PRO A 72 -12.79 -2.45 -24.49
CA PRO A 72 -12.01 -1.53 -25.33
C PRO A 72 -12.83 -0.74 -26.35
N GLU A 73 -13.89 -1.34 -26.91
CA GLU A 73 -14.81 -0.74 -27.86
C GLU A 73 -15.64 0.43 -27.31
N SER A 74 -15.79 0.50 -25.97
CA SER A 74 -16.49 1.59 -25.28
C SER A 74 -15.70 2.89 -25.25
N PHE A 75 -14.39 2.82 -25.51
CA PHE A 75 -13.48 3.97 -25.49
C PHE A 75 -13.26 4.49 -26.92
N ALA A 76 -13.99 5.55 -27.27
CA ALA A 76 -13.83 6.20 -28.58
C ALA A 76 -12.40 6.74 -28.78
N GLU A 77 -11.74 7.12 -27.67
CA GLU A 77 -10.40 7.66 -27.59
C GLU A 77 -9.36 6.74 -28.23
N LEU A 78 -9.51 5.41 -28.07
CA LEU A 78 -8.59 4.42 -28.65
C LEU A 78 -8.60 4.45 -30.18
N LYS A 79 -9.66 4.97 -30.81
CA LYS A 79 -9.77 5.10 -32.28
C LYS A 79 -9.14 6.39 -32.78
N PHE A 80 -9.32 7.50 -32.08
CA PHE A 80 -8.87 8.81 -32.56
C PHE A 80 -7.53 9.29 -31.99
N MET A 81 -7.10 8.80 -30.82
CA MET A 81 -5.80 9.18 -30.22
C MET A 81 -4.60 8.88 -31.13
N PRO A 82 -4.55 7.75 -31.87
CA PRO A 82 -3.50 7.50 -32.88
C PRO A 82 -3.47 8.56 -33.98
N VAL A 83 -4.64 9.02 -34.43
CA VAL A 83 -4.78 10.06 -35.44
C VAL A 83 -4.30 11.42 -34.90
N ILE A 84 -4.63 11.74 -33.65
CA ILE A 84 -4.16 12.96 -32.98
C ILE A 84 -2.63 12.98 -32.89
N VAL A 85 -2.00 11.88 -32.47
CA VAL A 85 -0.53 11.82 -32.40
C VAL A 85 0.07 11.90 -33.80
N GLY A 86 -0.49 11.21 -34.80
CA GLY A 86 -0.07 11.32 -36.20
C GLY A 86 -0.14 12.77 -36.71
N PHE A 87 -1.18 13.52 -36.35
CA PHE A 87 -1.29 14.95 -36.62
C PHE A 87 -0.15 15.75 -35.97
N PHE A 88 0.16 15.52 -34.68
CA PHE A 88 1.24 16.23 -34.00
C PHE A 88 2.62 15.90 -34.60
N MET A 89 2.84 14.66 -35.03
CA MET A 89 4.04 14.25 -35.76
C MET A 89 4.18 15.03 -37.08
N ALA A 90 3.13 15.01 -37.92
CA ALA A 90 3.13 15.71 -39.20
C ALA A 90 3.29 17.23 -39.02
N PHE A 91 2.58 17.82 -38.06
CA PHE A 91 2.66 19.25 -37.78
C PHE A 91 4.02 19.64 -37.20
N GLY A 92 4.63 18.79 -36.37
CA GLY A 92 5.99 18.98 -35.84
C GLY A 92 7.05 19.01 -36.95
N LEU A 93 6.98 18.07 -37.90
CA LEU A 93 7.84 18.06 -39.08
C LEU A 93 7.61 19.29 -39.97
N LEU A 94 6.36 19.72 -40.13
CA LEU A 94 6.02 20.93 -40.87
C LEU A 94 6.65 22.18 -40.24
N ILE A 95 6.69 22.29 -38.92
CA ILE A 95 7.36 23.39 -38.21
C ILE A 95 8.85 23.41 -38.52
N ALA A 96 9.48 22.22 -38.53
CA ALA A 96 10.88 22.08 -38.89
C ALA A 96 11.14 22.51 -40.34
N ILE A 97 10.20 22.36 -41.27
CA ILE A 97 10.36 22.82 -42.67
C ILE A 97 10.08 24.32 -42.81
N VAL A 98 8.93 24.78 -42.30
CA VAL A 98 8.42 26.15 -42.51
C VAL A 98 9.17 27.19 -41.67
N ASN A 99 9.83 26.76 -40.58
CA ASN A 99 10.70 27.60 -39.76
C ASN A 99 10.02 28.88 -39.24
N ARG A 100 8.81 28.73 -38.67
CA ARG A 100 8.02 29.86 -38.13
C ARG A 100 7.66 29.63 -36.68
N ARG A 101 8.03 30.60 -35.84
CA ARG A 101 7.76 30.56 -34.40
C ARG A 101 6.29 30.51 -34.01
N ALA A 102 5.41 31.14 -34.80
CA ALA A 102 3.97 31.08 -34.57
C ALA A 102 3.43 29.64 -34.63
N LEU A 103 3.99 28.80 -35.51
CA LEU A 103 3.59 27.40 -35.62
C LEU A 103 4.05 26.59 -34.41
N LEU A 104 5.26 26.85 -33.87
CA LEU A 104 5.70 26.25 -32.61
C LEU A 104 4.76 26.62 -31.44
N THR A 105 4.33 27.88 -31.39
CA THR A 105 3.41 28.36 -30.34
C THR A 105 2.04 27.69 -30.47
N ALA A 106 1.51 27.60 -31.70
CA ALA A 106 0.24 26.93 -31.98
C ALA A 106 0.32 25.43 -31.67
N TRP A 107 1.41 24.76 -32.05
CA TRP A 107 1.63 23.34 -31.77
C TRP A 107 1.70 23.06 -30.27
N PHE A 108 2.42 23.87 -29.50
CA PHE A 108 2.47 23.74 -28.04
C PHE A 108 1.08 23.97 -27.42
N GLY A 109 0.36 25.00 -27.85
CA GLY A 109 -1.00 25.28 -27.38
C GLY A 109 -1.95 24.13 -27.67
N LEU A 110 -1.92 23.58 -28.88
CA LEU A 110 -2.70 22.40 -29.25
C LEU A 110 -2.31 21.18 -28.42
N LEU A 111 -1.01 20.92 -28.22
CA LEU A 111 -0.54 19.78 -27.43
C LEU A 111 -1.05 19.89 -25.99
N ALA A 112 -0.93 21.07 -25.38
CA ALA A 112 -1.40 21.32 -24.02
C ALA A 112 -2.93 21.14 -23.91
N LEU A 113 -3.69 21.67 -24.87
CA LEU A 113 -5.14 21.49 -24.92
C LEU A 113 -5.54 20.02 -25.07
N SER A 114 -4.87 19.28 -25.96
CA SER A 114 -5.10 17.84 -26.13
C SER A 114 -4.74 17.04 -24.89
N GLY A 115 -3.64 17.37 -24.20
CA GLY A 115 -3.27 16.73 -22.93
C GLY A 115 -4.28 16.99 -21.83
N LEU A 116 -4.74 18.23 -21.67
CA LEU A 116 -5.79 18.59 -20.71
C LEU A 116 -7.12 17.89 -21.01
N ALA A 117 -7.51 17.82 -22.29
CA ALA A 117 -8.70 17.10 -22.71
C ALA A 117 -8.60 15.59 -22.40
N GLY A 118 -7.43 14.98 -22.64
CA GLY A 118 -7.19 13.58 -22.30
C GLY A 118 -7.25 13.29 -20.80
N ILE A 119 -6.67 14.16 -19.97
CA ILE A 119 -6.75 14.02 -18.49
C ILE A 119 -8.18 14.19 -18.01
N TRP A 120 -8.91 15.17 -18.55
CA TRP A 120 -10.32 15.39 -18.21
C TRP A 120 -11.18 14.18 -18.58
N ASP A 121 -10.98 13.61 -19.77
CA ASP A 121 -11.73 12.44 -20.20
C ASP A 121 -11.37 11.19 -19.35
N PHE A 122 -10.10 11.01 -19.01
CA PHE A 122 -9.70 9.93 -18.08
C PHE A 122 -10.32 10.11 -16.69
N TRP A 123 -10.36 11.34 -16.17
CA TRP A 123 -11.05 11.65 -14.93
C TRP A 123 -12.56 11.35 -15.01
N ARG A 124 -13.21 11.71 -16.13
CA ARG A 124 -14.63 11.41 -16.38
C ARG A 124 -14.89 9.90 -16.36
N TRP A 125 -14.06 9.12 -17.03
CA TRP A 125 -14.16 7.65 -17.05
C TRP A 125 -14.01 7.07 -15.65
N THR A 126 -12.99 7.46 -14.89
CA THR A 126 -12.79 6.97 -13.51
C THR A 126 -13.91 7.41 -12.57
N TYR A 127 -14.46 8.60 -12.75
CA TYR A 127 -15.60 9.09 -11.98
C TYR A 127 -16.84 8.25 -12.24
N ASP A 128 -17.20 8.06 -13.50
CA ASP A 128 -18.34 7.24 -13.90
C ASP A 128 -18.18 5.80 -13.41
N TYR A 129 -16.97 5.25 -13.54
CA TYR A 129 -16.62 3.92 -13.07
C TYR A 129 -16.87 3.71 -11.58
N GLY A 130 -16.59 4.75 -10.77
CA GLY A 130 -16.74 4.70 -9.32
C GLY A 130 -18.09 5.13 -8.76
N HIS A 131 -18.93 5.83 -9.55
CA HIS A 131 -20.18 6.44 -9.08
C HIS A 131 -21.43 5.90 -9.77
N LYS A 132 -21.31 5.27 -10.94
CA LYS A 132 -22.43 4.61 -11.64
C LYS A 132 -22.45 3.11 -11.33
N LEU A 133 -22.63 2.79 -10.06
CA LEU A 133 -22.64 1.40 -9.59
C LEU A 133 -23.99 0.72 -9.83
N ASN A 134 -23.97 -0.54 -10.22
CA ASN A 134 -25.17 -1.36 -10.37
C ASN A 134 -25.85 -1.58 -9.00
N PRO A 135 -27.12 -1.14 -8.82
CA PRO A 135 -27.82 -1.30 -7.55
C PRO A 135 -28.17 -2.76 -7.21
N TYR A 136 -27.93 -3.72 -8.10
CA TYR A 136 -28.15 -5.15 -7.88
C TYR A 136 -26.86 -5.95 -7.62
N ALA A 137 -25.71 -5.28 -7.48
CA ALA A 137 -24.44 -5.95 -7.20
C ALA A 137 -24.43 -6.71 -5.86
N ALA A 138 -23.65 -7.79 -5.80
CA ALA A 138 -23.57 -8.68 -4.65
C ALA A 138 -22.97 -7.99 -3.41
N ILE A 139 -21.94 -7.15 -3.62
CA ILE A 139 -21.26 -6.41 -2.57
C ILE A 139 -21.69 -4.95 -2.66
N LYS A 140 -22.34 -4.46 -1.61
CA LYS A 140 -22.70 -3.05 -1.46
C LYS A 140 -22.06 -2.51 -0.20
N VAL A 141 -21.39 -1.38 -0.33
CA VAL A 141 -20.83 -0.69 0.82
C VAL A 141 -21.62 0.61 1.02
N PRO A 142 -22.58 0.65 1.98
CA PRO A 142 -23.45 1.80 2.16
C PRO A 142 -22.65 3.07 2.42
N GLY A 143 -22.91 4.12 1.64
CA GLY A 143 -22.25 5.42 1.80
C GLY A 143 -20.83 5.52 1.25
N MET A 144 -20.31 4.49 0.57
CA MET A 144 -18.97 4.53 -0.04
C MET A 144 -19.05 4.44 -1.57
N SER A 145 -18.48 5.42 -2.26
CA SER A 145 -18.15 5.36 -3.69
C SER A 145 -16.64 5.27 -3.87
N TYR A 146 -16.20 4.48 -4.85
CA TYR A 146 -14.79 4.31 -5.15
C TYR A 146 -14.46 4.75 -6.57
N GLN A 147 -13.98 5.98 -6.70
CA GLN A 147 -13.30 6.41 -7.91
C GLN A 147 -11.83 5.94 -7.87
N PRO A 148 -11.39 5.12 -8.84
CA PRO A 148 -9.97 4.82 -9.03
C PRO A 148 -9.16 6.10 -9.21
N PRO A 149 -7.93 6.17 -8.69
CA PRO A 149 -7.12 7.38 -8.83
C PRO A 149 -6.75 7.59 -10.31
N VAL A 150 -6.89 8.83 -10.80
CA VAL A 150 -6.30 9.22 -12.08
C VAL A 150 -4.77 9.14 -11.99
N PHE A 151 -4.21 9.54 -10.84
CA PHE A 151 -2.79 9.43 -10.52
C PHE A 151 -2.63 9.11 -9.03
N GLY A 152 -1.70 8.21 -8.69
CA GLY A 152 -1.43 7.84 -7.30
C GLY A 152 -2.02 6.48 -6.92
N SER A 153 -2.27 6.29 -5.63
CA SER A 153 -2.76 5.01 -5.07
C SER A 153 -4.00 5.23 -4.22
N LYS A 154 -4.98 4.34 -4.30
CA LYS A 154 -6.19 4.40 -3.46
C LYS A 154 -6.72 3.02 -3.13
N THR A 155 -7.00 2.79 -1.85
CA THR A 155 -7.52 1.52 -1.34
C THR A 155 -9.05 1.48 -1.40
N LEU A 156 -9.59 0.32 -1.75
CA LEU A 156 -10.99 -0.06 -1.64
C LEU A 156 -11.09 -1.44 -1.00
N LEU A 157 -11.60 -1.52 0.23
CA LEU A 157 -11.66 -2.78 0.96
C LEU A 157 -10.25 -3.41 1.03
N ASN A 158 -10.10 -4.64 0.53
CA ASN A 158 -8.84 -5.38 0.49
C ASN A 158 -8.04 -5.17 -0.81
N PHE A 159 -8.46 -4.23 -1.67
CA PHE A 159 -7.81 -3.93 -2.93
C PHE A 159 -7.11 -2.57 -2.85
N LYS A 160 -5.89 -2.48 -3.38
CA LYS A 160 -5.20 -1.20 -3.55
C LYS A 160 -4.93 -0.97 -5.03
N ALA A 161 -5.54 0.07 -5.59
CA ALA A 161 -5.29 0.44 -6.97
C ALA A 161 -4.18 1.49 -7.06
N HIS A 162 -3.24 1.28 -7.96
CA HIS A 162 -2.16 2.17 -8.33
C HIS A 162 -2.37 2.63 -9.78
N SER A 163 -2.20 3.91 -10.05
CA SER A 163 -2.40 4.50 -11.37
C SER A 163 -1.29 5.49 -11.68
N TYR A 164 -0.47 5.19 -12.68
CA TYR A 164 0.71 5.98 -13.02
C TYR A 164 0.97 5.98 -14.54
N PRO A 165 1.61 7.05 -15.06
CA PRO A 165 2.13 7.03 -16.42
C PRO A 165 3.14 5.90 -16.56
N ASP A 166 3.04 5.18 -17.68
CA ASP A 166 4.07 4.22 -18.11
C ASP A 166 5.05 4.94 -19.05
N LEU A 167 5.97 4.22 -19.71
CA LEU A 167 7.03 4.77 -20.55
C LEU A 167 6.51 5.77 -21.59
N GLY A 168 5.40 5.47 -22.27
CA GLY A 168 4.80 6.36 -23.26
C GLY A 168 4.21 7.62 -22.63
N GLY A 169 3.62 7.52 -21.43
CA GLY A 169 3.10 8.67 -20.69
C GLY A 169 4.22 9.60 -20.24
N TRP A 170 5.30 9.04 -19.67
CA TRP A 170 6.49 9.81 -19.30
C TRP A 170 7.16 10.47 -20.51
N LEU A 171 7.20 9.79 -21.66
CA LEU A 171 7.69 10.35 -22.91
C LEU A 171 6.87 11.59 -23.33
N LEU A 172 5.53 11.49 -23.31
CA LEU A 172 4.65 12.61 -23.68
C LEU A 172 4.80 13.81 -22.72
N ILE A 173 4.87 13.54 -21.41
CA ILE A 173 5.11 14.57 -20.38
C ILE A 173 6.46 15.26 -20.63
N GLY A 174 7.52 14.47 -20.86
CA GLY A 174 8.86 14.98 -21.18
C GLY A 174 8.90 15.82 -22.45
N ILE A 175 8.20 15.40 -23.50
CA ILE A 175 8.04 16.17 -24.75
C ILE A 175 7.33 17.50 -24.47
N GLY A 176 6.27 17.51 -23.67
CA GLY A 176 5.55 18.72 -23.28
C GLY A 176 6.48 19.74 -22.60
N PHE A 177 7.26 19.30 -21.60
CA PHE A 177 8.25 20.14 -20.92
C PHE A 177 9.36 20.63 -21.85
N LEU A 178 9.87 19.76 -22.72
CA LEU A 178 10.94 20.12 -23.66
C LEU A 178 10.46 21.19 -24.65
N VAL A 179 9.26 21.04 -25.21
CA VAL A 179 8.70 22.03 -26.15
C VAL A 179 8.38 23.34 -25.44
N PHE A 180 7.88 23.29 -24.20
CA PHE A 180 7.72 24.49 -23.38
C PHE A 180 9.06 25.22 -23.18
N ALA A 181 10.12 24.49 -22.83
CA ALA A 181 11.46 25.06 -22.67
C ALA A 181 12.00 25.67 -23.96
N LEU A 182 11.80 25.01 -25.11
CA LEU A 182 12.17 25.55 -26.43
C LEU A 182 11.39 26.82 -26.77
N LEU A 183 10.09 26.85 -26.49
CA LEU A 183 9.25 28.03 -26.71
C LEU A 183 9.67 29.19 -25.81
N ALA A 184 9.95 28.92 -24.53
CA ALA A 184 10.46 29.90 -23.58
C ALA A 184 11.83 30.43 -24.03
N TRP A 185 12.73 29.57 -24.49
CA TRP A 185 14.03 29.97 -25.02
C TRP A 185 13.91 30.86 -26.26
N GLU A 186 13.07 30.50 -27.22
CA GLU A 186 12.77 31.33 -28.39
C GLU A 186 12.10 32.65 -28.00
N TRP A 187 11.40 32.70 -26.85
CA TRP A 187 10.81 33.92 -26.29
C TRP A 187 11.85 34.81 -25.62
N LEU A 188 12.68 34.26 -24.73
CA LEU A 188 13.73 34.97 -24.01
C LEU A 188 14.84 35.49 -24.94
N ARG A 189 15.06 34.82 -26.08
CA ARG A 189 15.94 35.33 -27.14
C ARG A 189 15.43 36.60 -27.80
N LYS A 190 14.15 36.96 -27.64
CA LYS A 190 13.65 38.29 -28.03
C LYS A 190 13.93 39.28 -26.91
N HIS A 191 15.18 39.70 -26.79
CA HIS A 191 15.49 41.08 -26.44
C HIS A 191 16.48 41.64 -27.49
N PRO A 192 16.37 42.93 -27.81
CA PRO A 192 16.66 43.53 -29.12
C PRO A 192 18.16 43.62 -29.39
N GLU A 193 18.52 43.95 -30.63
CA GLU A 193 19.85 44.43 -30.96
C GLU A 193 20.32 45.46 -29.93
N ALA A 194 21.25 45.07 -29.05
CA ALA A 194 22.15 46.04 -28.45
C ALA A 194 22.91 46.69 -29.62
N PRO A 195 23.04 48.02 -29.67
CA PRO A 195 23.87 48.66 -30.68
C PRO A 195 25.23 47.97 -30.66
N GLN A 196 25.73 47.55 -31.82
CA GLN A 196 27.07 46.99 -31.94
C GLN A 196 28.09 48.05 -31.53
N ASN A 197 28.39 48.13 -30.23
CA ASN A 197 29.63 48.75 -29.79
C ASN A 197 30.69 47.64 -29.81
N LYS A 198 31.51 47.66 -30.86
CA LYS A 198 32.70 46.82 -30.99
C LYS A 198 33.67 47.19 -29.86
N GLY A 199 33.56 46.50 -28.73
CA GLY A 199 34.51 46.66 -27.63
C GLY A 199 34.16 45.76 -26.46
N GLN A 200 35.01 44.77 -26.20
CA GLN A 200 35.16 44.07 -24.92
C GLN A 200 33.99 43.17 -24.46
N ASN A 201 34.16 41.84 -24.60
CA ASN A 201 34.78 40.99 -23.57
C ASN A 201 34.51 39.50 -23.90
N LYS A 202 35.55 38.77 -24.33
CA LYS A 202 35.48 37.33 -24.68
C LYS A 202 35.36 36.40 -23.45
N GLY A 203 35.33 36.95 -22.23
CA GLY A 203 35.30 36.16 -20.98
C GLY A 203 33.92 35.64 -20.56
N PHE A 204 32.83 36.31 -20.93
CA PHE A 204 31.51 36.01 -20.33
C PHE A 204 30.70 34.93 -21.05
N LYS A 205 31.07 34.56 -22.29
CA LYS A 205 30.37 33.52 -23.08
C LYS A 205 30.72 32.08 -22.71
N LYS A 206 31.76 31.83 -21.91
CA LYS A 206 32.12 30.48 -21.45
C LYS A 206 31.42 30.06 -20.16
N LEU A 207 30.84 30.99 -19.41
CA LEU A 207 30.28 30.69 -18.09
C LEU A 207 28.82 30.21 -18.14
N THR A 208 28.05 30.57 -19.18
CA THR A 208 26.63 30.21 -19.28
C THR A 208 26.37 28.81 -19.86
N THR A 209 27.39 28.14 -20.43
CA THR A 209 27.25 26.79 -21.00
C THR A 209 27.51 25.67 -19.99
N HIS A 210 28.22 25.95 -18.89
CA HIS A 210 28.53 24.93 -17.87
C HIS A 210 27.58 24.94 -16.66
N LEU A 211 26.82 26.03 -16.45
CA LEU A 211 25.87 26.14 -15.34
C LEU A 211 24.52 25.43 -15.59
N GLY A 212 24.16 25.14 -16.84
CA GLY A 212 22.92 24.43 -17.19
C GLY A 212 22.99 22.90 -17.03
N MET A 213 24.19 22.31 -17.01
CA MET A 213 24.37 20.86 -16.85
C MET A 213 24.57 20.43 -15.38
N ALA A 214 25.04 21.35 -14.52
CA ALA A 214 25.30 21.04 -13.11
C ALA A 214 24.02 21.03 -12.23
N PHE A 215 22.91 21.61 -12.71
CA PHE A 215 21.65 21.69 -11.95
C PHE A 215 20.78 20.42 -12.02
N ILE A 216 21.14 19.43 -12.85
CA ILE A 216 20.38 18.18 -13.00
C ILE A 216 21.00 17.01 -12.21
N LEU A 217 22.25 17.11 -11.75
CA LEU A 217 22.98 15.99 -11.12
C LEU A 217 23.30 16.18 -9.63
N ALA A 218 23.02 17.35 -9.05
CA ALA A 218 23.39 17.66 -7.66
C ALA A 218 22.40 17.18 -6.56
N PRO A 219 21.09 16.92 -6.78
CA PRO A 219 20.24 16.44 -5.69
C PRO A 219 20.21 14.90 -5.56
N PHE A 220 20.96 14.16 -6.38
CA PHE A 220 20.94 12.69 -6.36
C PHE A 220 22.05 12.04 -5.49
N LEU A 221 23.02 12.80 -4.99
CA LEU A 221 24.20 12.27 -4.29
C LEU A 221 24.28 12.63 -2.79
N ALA A 222 23.22 13.24 -2.23
CA ALA A 222 23.20 13.70 -0.82
C ALA A 222 22.16 12.96 0.05
N LEU A 223 21.77 11.74 -0.31
CA LEU A 223 20.78 10.94 0.45
C LEU A 223 21.29 9.54 0.81
N SER A 224 22.49 9.44 1.38
CA SER A 224 22.94 8.24 2.12
C SER A 224 23.98 8.75 3.12
N THR A 225 23.69 8.89 4.41
CA THR A 225 23.63 7.78 5.36
C THR A 225 22.93 8.21 6.65
N THR A 226 21.68 7.80 6.87
CA THR A 226 21.13 7.67 8.23
C THR A 226 20.92 6.19 8.48
N ALA A 227 21.86 5.58 9.22
CA ALA A 227 21.70 4.22 9.71
C ALA A 227 20.61 4.24 10.80
N CYS A 228 19.38 3.93 10.41
CA CYS A 228 18.28 3.69 11.35
C CYS A 228 18.48 2.29 11.95
N SER A 229 18.44 2.16 13.27
CA SER A 229 18.41 0.83 13.90
C SER A 229 17.04 0.18 13.65
N PRO A 230 16.97 -1.11 13.31
CA PRO A 230 15.70 -1.83 13.17
C PRO A 230 14.87 -1.71 14.46
N LYS A 231 13.64 -1.20 14.35
CA LYS A 231 12.69 -1.05 15.48
C LYS A 231 11.29 -1.46 15.02
N PRO A 232 10.41 -1.88 15.95
CA PRO A 232 9.03 -2.16 15.59
C PRO A 232 8.28 -0.90 15.14
N GLU A 233 7.28 -1.09 14.30
CA GLU A 233 6.35 -0.04 13.86
C GLU A 233 4.93 -0.33 14.37
N PRO A 234 4.20 0.69 14.87
CA PRO A 234 2.81 0.50 15.27
C PRO A 234 1.95 -0.16 14.17
N ILE A 235 1.11 -1.11 14.57
CA ILE A 235 0.13 -1.73 13.68
C ILE A 235 -1.03 -0.73 13.49
N VAL A 236 -1.29 -0.35 12.25
CA VAL A 236 -2.42 0.47 11.82
C VAL A 236 -3.60 -0.46 11.57
N PHE A 237 -4.47 -0.57 12.57
CA PHE A 237 -5.68 -1.38 12.47
C PHE A 237 -6.57 -0.92 11.34
N THR A 238 -7.29 -1.85 10.72
CA THR A 238 -8.14 -1.67 9.54
C THR A 238 -7.40 -1.31 8.24
N GLU A 239 -6.07 -1.20 8.28
CA GLU A 239 -5.24 -0.89 7.11
C GLU A 239 -4.11 -1.91 6.88
N ASP A 240 -3.36 -2.24 7.93
CA ASP A 240 -2.26 -3.21 7.83
C ASP A 240 -2.79 -4.61 7.58
N ASN A 241 -2.12 -5.34 6.68
CA ASN A 241 -2.47 -6.72 6.35
C ASN A 241 -1.47 -7.71 6.96
N CYS A 242 -1.99 -8.81 7.49
CA CYS A 242 -1.21 -9.92 7.99
C CYS A 242 -0.37 -10.56 6.90
N HIS A 243 0.93 -10.67 7.14
CA HIS A 243 1.85 -11.30 6.20
C HIS A 243 1.55 -12.78 5.97
N PHE A 244 1.03 -13.49 6.98
CA PHE A 244 0.79 -14.92 6.91
C PHE A 244 -0.59 -15.26 6.30
N CYS A 245 -1.69 -14.81 6.92
CA CYS A 245 -3.05 -15.13 6.49
C CYS A 245 -3.63 -14.17 5.44
N LYS A 246 -2.96 -13.05 5.17
CA LYS A 246 -3.37 -12.00 4.21
C LYS A 246 -4.65 -11.25 4.56
N MET A 247 -5.23 -11.51 5.73
CA MET A 247 -6.36 -10.74 6.26
C MET A 247 -5.88 -9.40 6.85
N THR A 248 -6.72 -8.38 6.79
CA THR A 248 -6.50 -7.09 7.46
C THR A 248 -6.54 -7.25 8.97
N VAL A 249 -5.61 -6.60 9.68
CA VAL A 249 -5.56 -6.61 11.14
C VAL A 249 -6.63 -5.69 11.68
N MET A 250 -7.65 -6.26 12.33
CA MET A 250 -8.86 -5.51 12.72
C MET A 250 -8.97 -5.27 14.23
N ASP A 251 -8.66 -6.28 15.04
CA ASP A 251 -8.90 -6.22 16.49
C ASP A 251 -7.66 -5.68 17.21
N PRO A 252 -7.74 -4.51 17.89
CA PRO A 252 -6.61 -3.92 18.58
C PRO A 252 -6.11 -4.71 19.79
N LYS A 253 -6.80 -5.78 20.21
CA LYS A 253 -6.31 -6.71 21.25
C LYS A 253 -5.35 -7.76 20.70
N TYR A 254 -5.27 -7.91 19.38
CA TYR A 254 -4.46 -8.92 18.73
C TYR A 254 -3.58 -8.30 17.65
N GLY A 255 -2.46 -8.96 17.41
CA GLY A 255 -1.52 -8.64 16.36
C GLY A 255 -0.10 -8.93 16.79
N ALA A 256 0.79 -9.05 15.83
CA ALA A 256 2.19 -9.33 16.06
C ALA A 256 3.06 -8.72 14.98
N GLU A 257 4.35 -8.59 15.27
CA GLU A 257 5.34 -8.03 14.34
C GLU A 257 6.66 -8.82 14.41
N LEU A 258 7.29 -9.03 13.26
CA LEU A 258 8.66 -9.51 13.12
C LEU A 258 9.48 -8.42 12.46
N VAL A 259 10.55 -8.00 13.13
CA VAL A 259 11.56 -7.09 12.58
C VAL A 259 12.80 -7.93 12.25
N THR A 260 13.28 -7.87 11.01
CA THR A 260 14.52 -8.57 10.59
C THR A 260 15.77 -7.74 10.88
N ASP A 261 16.95 -8.38 10.87
CA ASP A 261 18.24 -7.68 11.03
C ASP A 261 18.49 -6.59 9.98
N LYS A 262 17.83 -6.69 8.83
CA LYS A 262 17.89 -5.68 7.75
C LYS A 262 16.83 -4.58 7.87
N GLY A 263 16.03 -4.58 8.95
CA GLY A 263 14.98 -3.59 9.17
C GLY A 263 13.69 -3.84 8.38
N LYS A 264 13.57 -4.97 7.67
CA LYS A 264 12.28 -5.36 7.07
C LYS A 264 11.30 -5.78 8.16
N ILE A 265 10.09 -5.25 8.09
CA ILE A 265 9.00 -5.49 9.03
C ILE A 265 7.94 -6.39 8.40
N TYR A 266 7.48 -7.37 9.16
CA TYR A 266 6.33 -8.20 8.83
C TYR A 266 5.30 -8.07 9.94
N LYS A 267 4.08 -7.69 9.58
CA LYS A 267 2.95 -7.56 10.51
C LYS A 267 2.04 -8.78 10.41
N TYR A 268 1.38 -9.14 11.50
CA TYR A 268 0.50 -10.29 11.58
C TYR A 268 -0.76 -9.94 12.35
N ASP A 269 -1.88 -10.52 11.94
CA ASP A 269 -3.20 -10.34 12.56
C ASP A 269 -3.28 -10.94 13.98
N SER A 270 -2.41 -11.89 14.29
CA SER A 270 -2.39 -12.57 15.57
C SER A 270 -1.04 -13.25 15.83
N VAL A 271 -0.77 -13.60 17.09
CA VAL A 271 0.47 -14.28 17.49
C VAL A 271 0.63 -15.62 16.78
N GLU A 272 -0.46 -16.34 16.52
CA GLU A 272 -0.40 -17.61 15.83
C GLU A 272 0.03 -17.49 14.37
N CYS A 273 -0.28 -16.38 13.70
CA CYS A 273 0.21 -16.12 12.35
C CYS A 273 1.73 -15.93 12.33
N LEU A 274 2.26 -15.18 13.29
CA LEU A 274 3.70 -15.02 13.48
C LEU A 274 4.37 -16.38 13.73
N ALA A 275 3.85 -17.14 14.69
CA ALA A 275 4.39 -18.45 15.06
C ALA A 275 4.34 -19.46 13.91
N ARG A 276 3.24 -19.51 13.13
CA ARG A 276 3.15 -20.37 11.94
C ARG A 276 4.15 -19.97 10.86
N HIS A 277 4.37 -18.68 10.66
CA HIS A 277 5.36 -18.21 9.69
C HIS A 277 6.78 -18.65 10.09
N LEU A 278 7.16 -18.45 11.37
CA LEU A 278 8.45 -18.90 11.91
C LEU A 278 8.65 -20.42 11.80
N ASN A 279 7.59 -21.21 12.03
CA ASN A 279 7.63 -22.67 11.90
C ASN A 279 7.76 -23.14 10.45
N LYS A 280 7.20 -22.39 9.49
CA LYS A 280 7.26 -22.72 8.06
C LYS A 280 8.59 -22.35 7.41
N GLU A 281 9.19 -21.25 7.86
CA GLU A 281 10.44 -20.72 7.30
C GLU A 281 11.54 -20.66 8.36
N ALA A 282 12.20 -21.80 8.60
CA ALA A 282 13.23 -21.93 9.62
C ALA A 282 14.37 -20.90 9.49
N ASP A 283 14.68 -20.48 8.27
CA ASP A 283 15.71 -19.47 7.95
C ASP A 283 15.37 -18.06 8.45
N LEU A 284 14.08 -17.75 8.68
CA LEU A 284 13.65 -16.44 9.20
C LEU A 284 13.91 -16.30 10.69
N THR A 285 13.87 -17.41 11.44
CA THR A 285 14.18 -17.41 12.88
C THR A 285 15.62 -16.94 13.14
N GLY A 286 16.57 -17.31 12.27
CA GLY A 286 17.96 -16.88 12.36
C GLY A 286 18.25 -15.46 11.83
N LYS A 287 17.25 -14.78 11.26
CA LYS A 287 17.37 -13.44 10.66
C LYS A 287 16.47 -12.40 11.35
N ALA A 288 15.81 -12.79 12.44
CA ALA A 288 14.89 -11.95 13.20
C ALA A 288 15.68 -11.11 14.21
N HIS A 289 15.60 -9.79 14.07
CA HIS A 289 16.13 -8.84 15.03
C HIS A 289 15.30 -8.81 16.32
N SER A 290 13.97 -8.80 16.18
CA SER A 290 13.04 -8.78 17.31
C SER A 290 11.65 -9.26 16.91
N LEU A 291 10.91 -9.78 17.89
CA LEU A 291 9.54 -10.26 17.75
C LEU A 291 8.64 -9.54 18.75
N TRP A 292 7.45 -9.15 18.29
CA TRP A 292 6.52 -8.35 19.07
C TRP A 292 5.10 -8.92 18.97
N VAL A 293 4.32 -8.75 20.03
CA VAL A 293 2.90 -9.08 20.09
C VAL A 293 2.16 -7.93 20.76
N ILE A 294 0.87 -7.79 20.46
CA ILE A 294 0.02 -6.81 21.14
C ILE A 294 -0.33 -7.29 22.55
N ASP A 295 -0.18 -6.40 23.53
CA ASP A 295 -0.65 -6.58 24.89
C ASP A 295 -2.19 -6.44 24.93
N ALA A 296 -2.92 -7.53 25.19
CA ALA A 296 -4.38 -7.48 25.23
C ALA A 296 -4.94 -6.61 26.37
N ASP A 297 -4.15 -6.39 27.44
CA ASP A 297 -4.48 -5.47 28.53
C ASP A 297 -4.34 -3.99 28.12
N GLN A 298 -3.51 -3.72 27.10
CA GLN A 298 -3.28 -2.39 26.53
C GLN A 298 -3.36 -2.43 24.99
N PRO A 299 -4.59 -2.55 24.44
CA PRO A 299 -4.80 -2.71 23.00
C PRO A 299 -4.01 -1.72 22.15
N GLY A 300 -3.37 -2.20 21.09
CA GLY A 300 -2.49 -1.43 20.21
C GLY A 300 -1.04 -1.29 20.67
N THR A 301 -0.69 -1.77 21.88
CA THR A 301 0.67 -1.64 22.43
C THR A 301 1.50 -2.89 22.14
N LEU A 302 2.61 -2.74 21.43
CA LEU A 302 3.56 -3.83 21.17
C LEU A 302 4.45 -4.11 22.38
N ILE A 303 4.57 -5.39 22.74
CA ILE A 303 5.47 -5.92 23.78
C ILE A 303 6.33 -7.05 23.19
N PRO A 304 7.55 -7.28 23.73
CA PRO A 304 8.42 -8.35 23.24
C PRO A 304 7.74 -9.72 23.35
N ALA A 305 7.65 -10.45 22.24
CA ALA A 305 6.91 -11.72 22.17
C ALA A 305 7.45 -12.78 23.13
N GLN A 306 8.78 -12.84 23.28
CA GLN A 306 9.44 -13.82 24.13
C GLN A 306 9.27 -13.54 25.63
N ALA A 307 8.95 -12.29 26.01
CA ALA A 307 8.75 -11.89 27.40
C ALA A 307 7.27 -11.82 27.81
N ALA A 308 6.35 -12.02 26.86
CA ALA A 308 4.92 -12.01 27.10
C ALA A 308 4.41 -13.34 27.70
N PHE A 309 3.23 -13.29 28.32
CA PHE A 309 2.47 -14.46 28.76
C PHE A 309 1.25 -14.62 27.87
N TYR A 310 0.84 -15.86 27.61
CA TYR A 310 -0.23 -16.12 26.66
C TYR A 310 -1.32 -16.98 27.29
N LEU A 311 -2.53 -16.42 27.40
CA LEU A 311 -3.69 -17.19 27.80
C LEU A 311 -4.18 -18.00 26.60
N TYR A 312 -4.14 -19.32 26.73
CA TYR A 312 -4.80 -20.26 25.85
C TYR A 312 -6.17 -20.64 26.43
N SER A 313 -7.27 -20.17 25.81
CA SER A 313 -8.63 -20.46 26.28
C SER A 313 -9.64 -20.63 25.14
N LEU A 314 -10.31 -21.78 25.09
CA LEU A 314 -11.38 -22.04 24.12
C LEU A 314 -12.56 -21.04 24.18
N LYS A 315 -12.74 -20.35 25.30
CA LYS A 315 -13.79 -19.34 25.48
C LYS A 315 -13.36 -17.94 25.01
N LEU A 316 -12.11 -17.77 24.62
CA LEU A 316 -11.55 -16.53 24.12
C LEU A 316 -10.80 -16.78 22.80
N PRO A 317 -11.54 -16.95 21.69
CA PRO A 317 -10.92 -17.21 20.38
C PRO A 317 -10.11 -16.00 19.92
N SER A 318 -8.88 -16.27 19.48
CA SER A 318 -8.07 -15.31 18.73
C SER A 318 -8.54 -15.22 17.27
N PRO A 319 -8.19 -14.16 16.52
CA PRO A 319 -8.66 -13.94 15.15
C PRO A 319 -8.48 -15.12 14.20
N MET A 320 -7.39 -15.89 14.38
CA MET A 320 -7.05 -17.03 13.52
C MET A 320 -7.28 -18.38 14.20
N GLY A 321 -8.09 -18.39 15.27
CA GLY A 321 -8.65 -19.60 15.86
C GLY A 321 -7.66 -20.46 16.64
N ALA A 322 -6.52 -19.91 17.05
CA ALA A 322 -5.57 -20.59 17.92
C ALA A 322 -5.85 -20.37 19.42
N PHE A 323 -6.82 -19.50 19.76
CA PHE A 323 -7.28 -19.23 21.12
C PHE A 323 -6.20 -18.64 22.04
N LEU A 324 -5.26 -17.89 21.47
CA LEU A 324 -4.12 -17.31 22.18
C LEU A 324 -4.33 -15.82 22.39
N THR A 325 -4.25 -15.37 23.65
CA THR A 325 -4.34 -13.95 24.02
C THR A 325 -3.06 -13.54 24.74
N PRO A 326 -2.19 -12.72 24.12
CA PRO A 326 -0.96 -12.24 24.74
C PRO A 326 -1.23 -11.14 25.77
N VAL A 327 -0.48 -11.15 26.87
CA VAL A 327 -0.48 -10.09 27.88
C VAL A 327 0.93 -9.87 28.42
N LYS A 328 1.21 -8.63 28.86
CA LYS A 328 2.53 -8.25 29.36
C LYS A 328 2.90 -8.91 30.69
N ALA A 329 1.93 -9.09 31.58
CA ALA A 329 2.17 -9.57 32.94
C ALA A 329 1.39 -10.84 33.22
N ARG A 330 2.01 -11.77 33.95
CA ARG A 330 1.37 -13.01 34.39
C ARG A 330 0.07 -12.77 35.16
N SER A 331 0.04 -11.72 36.00
CA SER A 331 -1.17 -11.32 36.74
C SER A 331 -2.34 -10.93 35.82
N GLY A 332 -2.06 -10.36 34.64
CA GLY A 332 -3.07 -10.08 33.61
C GLY A 332 -3.66 -11.38 33.04
N ALA A 333 -2.80 -12.37 32.76
CA ALA A 333 -3.25 -13.68 32.28
C ALA A 333 -4.10 -14.40 33.34
N GLU A 334 -3.67 -14.37 34.60
CA GLU A 334 -4.41 -14.93 35.74
C GLU A 334 -5.75 -14.21 35.98
N ALA A 335 -5.82 -12.90 35.72
CA ALA A 335 -7.06 -12.15 35.77
C ALA A 335 -8.03 -12.57 34.65
N LEU A 336 -7.53 -12.69 33.41
CA LEU A 336 -8.32 -13.18 32.27
C LEU A 336 -8.82 -14.61 32.49
N MET A 337 -8.02 -15.48 33.12
CA MET A 337 -8.40 -16.87 33.44
C MET A 337 -9.65 -16.99 34.32
N LYS A 338 -9.97 -15.98 35.13
CA LYS A 338 -11.17 -15.98 35.97
C LYS A 338 -12.45 -15.99 35.12
N SER A 339 -12.43 -15.29 33.99
CA SER A 339 -13.55 -15.19 33.05
C SER A 339 -13.44 -16.19 31.90
N TYR A 340 -12.21 -16.53 31.51
CA TYR A 340 -11.89 -17.41 30.39
C TYR A 340 -10.95 -18.53 30.86
N PRO A 341 -11.51 -19.59 31.50
CA PRO A 341 -10.71 -20.71 31.99
C PRO A 341 -9.83 -21.31 30.88
N GLY A 342 -8.55 -21.55 31.19
CA GLY A 342 -7.55 -21.90 30.21
C GLY A 342 -6.19 -22.23 30.83
N LYS A 343 -5.14 -22.20 30.01
CA LYS A 343 -3.74 -22.40 30.43
C LYS A 343 -2.92 -21.15 30.09
N ILE A 344 -1.94 -20.83 30.91
CA ILE A 344 -0.94 -19.79 30.60
C ILE A 344 0.24 -20.50 29.96
N LEU A 345 0.66 -20.03 28.79
CA LEU A 345 1.76 -20.58 28.01
C LEU A 345 2.90 -19.57 27.86
N SER A 346 4.12 -20.08 27.71
CA SER A 346 5.31 -19.34 27.27
C SER A 346 5.40 -19.28 25.75
N TRP A 347 6.29 -18.44 25.23
CA TRP A 347 6.58 -18.34 23.80
C TRP A 347 6.99 -19.69 23.18
N GLU A 348 7.85 -20.45 23.85
CA GLU A 348 8.35 -21.74 23.41
C GLU A 348 7.22 -22.79 23.34
N GLU A 349 6.34 -22.79 24.34
CA GLU A 349 5.19 -23.70 24.40
C GLU A 349 4.21 -23.43 23.24
N ILE A 350 4.03 -22.17 22.87
CA ILE A 350 3.15 -21.77 21.76
C ILE A 350 3.74 -22.18 20.41
N LEU A 351 5.04 -21.95 20.20
CA LEU A 351 5.72 -22.39 18.98
C LEU A 351 5.59 -23.91 18.79
N ALA A 352 5.76 -24.69 19.87
CA ALA A 352 5.58 -26.13 19.87
C ALA A 352 4.13 -26.55 19.58
N GLN A 353 3.16 -25.93 20.27
CA GLN A 353 1.74 -26.23 20.08
C GLN A 353 1.26 -25.92 18.65
N ILE A 354 1.68 -24.78 18.10
CA ILE A 354 1.31 -24.38 16.74
C ILE A 354 1.97 -25.27 15.70
N LYS A 355 3.20 -25.73 15.93
CA LYS A 355 3.88 -26.68 15.04
C LYS A 355 3.14 -28.02 14.97
N ALA A 356 2.53 -28.44 16.08
CA ALA A 356 1.75 -29.67 16.15
C ALA A 356 0.34 -29.56 15.55
N THR A 357 -0.15 -28.35 15.24
CA THR A 357 -1.53 -28.11 14.78
C THR A 357 -1.58 -27.69 13.30
N PRO A 358 -2.24 -28.44 12.40
CA PRO A 358 -2.30 -28.09 10.97
C PRO A 358 -3.10 -26.79 10.69
N THR A 359 -2.78 -26.12 9.58
CA THR A 359 -3.22 -24.76 9.22
C THR A 359 -4.71 -24.56 8.92
N HIS A 360 -5.51 -25.63 8.88
CA HIS A 360 -6.92 -25.58 8.46
C HIS A 360 -7.91 -26.34 9.36
N SER A 361 -7.46 -26.91 10.48
CA SER A 361 -8.38 -27.54 11.42
C SER A 361 -8.96 -26.52 12.39
N ARG A 362 -10.29 -26.46 12.47
CA ARG A 362 -10.95 -25.88 13.65
C ARG A 362 -10.58 -26.76 14.84
N ALA A 363 -10.54 -26.21 16.06
CA ALA A 363 -10.32 -27.03 17.26
C ALA A 363 -11.32 -28.22 17.35
N GLN A 364 -12.50 -28.08 16.73
CA GLN A 364 -13.52 -29.13 16.58
C GLN A 364 -13.07 -30.35 15.76
N ASP A 365 -12.05 -30.22 14.92
CA ASP A 365 -11.54 -31.28 14.06
C ASP A 365 -10.48 -32.16 14.77
N HIS A 366 -10.13 -31.85 16.02
CA HIS A 366 -9.14 -32.58 16.83
C HIS A 366 -9.71 -32.92 18.22
N PRO A 367 -10.52 -34.00 18.34
CA PRO A 367 -11.22 -34.36 19.58
C PRO A 367 -10.29 -34.68 20.75
N GLU A 368 -9.06 -35.12 20.50
CA GLU A 368 -8.07 -35.36 21.56
C GLU A 368 -7.62 -34.06 22.25
N MET A 369 -7.38 -32.99 21.47
CA MET A 369 -7.07 -31.67 22.03
C MET A 369 -8.26 -31.08 22.78
N VAL A 370 -9.49 -31.23 22.26
CA VAL A 370 -10.71 -30.80 22.95
C VAL A 370 -10.87 -31.55 24.27
N SER A 371 -10.62 -32.86 24.31
CA SER A 371 -10.63 -33.68 25.53
C SER A 371 -9.60 -33.19 26.56
N ASP A 372 -8.37 -32.93 26.14
CA ASP A 372 -7.31 -32.45 27.06
C ASP A 372 -7.57 -31.03 27.56
N LEU A 373 -8.31 -30.24 26.78
CA LEU A 373 -8.80 -28.90 27.14
C LEU A 373 -9.95 -28.95 28.12
N GLU A 374 -10.92 -29.82 27.90
CA GLU A 374 -12.03 -30.06 28.83
C GLU A 374 -11.51 -30.57 30.18
N LYS A 375 -10.53 -31.49 30.16
CA LYS A 375 -9.85 -31.95 31.39
C LYS A 375 -9.13 -30.82 32.12
N ALA A 376 -8.41 -29.97 31.40
CA ALA A 376 -7.73 -28.81 31.99
C ALA A 376 -8.71 -27.78 32.56
N GLN A 377 -9.83 -27.53 31.87
CA GLN A 377 -10.90 -26.67 32.37
C GLN A 377 -11.56 -27.24 33.62
N THR A 378 -11.77 -28.56 33.65
CA THR A 378 -12.31 -29.25 34.82
C THR A 378 -11.36 -29.12 36.01
N HIS A 379 -10.06 -29.36 35.82
CA HIS A 379 -9.05 -29.15 36.87
C HIS A 379 -8.96 -27.71 37.37
N ALA A 380 -9.01 -26.72 36.48
CA ALA A 380 -8.99 -25.31 36.84
C ALA A 380 -10.25 -24.89 37.62
N GLN A 381 -11.42 -25.40 37.22
CA GLN A 381 -12.69 -25.17 37.94
C GLN A 381 -12.67 -25.82 39.33
N THR A 382 -12.17 -27.06 39.46
CA THR A 382 -12.05 -27.73 40.75
C THR A 382 -11.10 -26.98 41.67
N HIS A 383 -9.93 -26.53 41.20
CA HIS A 383 -9.01 -25.72 42.01
C HIS A 383 -9.62 -24.37 42.42
N ALA A 384 -10.33 -23.68 41.52
CA ALA A 384 -11.01 -22.42 41.83
C ALA A 384 -12.13 -22.61 42.87
N GLN A 385 -12.90 -23.69 42.78
CA GLN A 385 -13.95 -24.04 43.74
C GLN A 385 -13.37 -24.39 45.11
N THR A 386 -12.30 -25.19 45.17
CA THR A 386 -11.63 -25.52 46.44
C THR A 386 -11.05 -24.27 47.10
N HIS A 387 -10.40 -23.37 46.35
CA HIS A 387 -9.91 -22.11 46.90
C HIS A 387 -11.04 -21.19 47.40
N ALA A 388 -12.15 -21.10 46.68
CA ALA A 388 -13.31 -20.32 47.09
C ALA A 388 -13.97 -20.88 48.36
N GLN A 389 -14.09 -22.21 48.49
CA GLN A 389 -14.61 -22.88 49.67
C GLN A 389 -13.70 -22.70 50.89
N THR A 390 -12.39 -22.85 50.72
CA THR A 390 -11.43 -22.60 51.79
C THR A 390 -11.50 -21.14 52.25
N HIS A 391 -11.54 -20.17 51.33
CA HIS A 391 -11.69 -18.75 51.69
C HIS A 391 -12.98 -18.44 52.44
N ALA A 392 -14.11 -19.04 52.02
CA ALA A 392 -15.41 -18.86 52.67
C ALA A 392 -15.41 -19.47 54.09
N GLN A 393 -14.78 -20.64 54.29
CA GLN A 393 -14.61 -21.25 55.60
C GLN A 393 -13.74 -20.39 56.52
N THR A 394 -12.61 -19.86 56.03
CA THR A 394 -11.74 -18.99 56.83
C THR A 394 -12.45 -17.68 57.24
N GLN A 395 -13.28 -17.12 56.36
CA GLN A 395 -14.08 -15.92 56.68
C GLN A 395 -15.23 -16.21 57.66
N SER A 396 -15.83 -17.40 57.59
CA SER A 396 -16.83 -17.86 58.56
C SER A 396 -16.22 -18.03 59.96
N LEU A 397 -15.08 -18.72 60.05
CA LEU A 397 -14.33 -18.91 61.30
C LEU A 397 -13.85 -17.58 61.91
N ALA A 398 -13.44 -16.62 61.06
CA ALA A 398 -13.06 -15.28 61.50
C ALA A 398 -14.26 -14.46 62.04
N LYS A 399 -15.46 -14.67 61.49
CA LYS A 399 -16.70 -14.04 61.99
C LYS A 399 -17.17 -14.64 63.32
N GLU A 400 -17.11 -15.96 63.48
CA GLU A 400 -17.46 -16.61 64.75
C GLU A 400 -16.52 -16.21 65.90
N THR A 401 -15.22 -16.10 65.61
CA THR A 401 -14.24 -15.63 66.61
C THR A 401 -14.40 -14.15 66.97
N ALA A 402 -14.86 -13.30 66.03
CA ALA A 402 -15.16 -11.89 66.31
C ALA A 402 -16.45 -11.69 67.14
N VAL A 403 -17.46 -12.57 67.00
CA VAL A 403 -18.70 -12.51 67.80
C VAL A 403 -18.46 -12.94 69.25
N VAL A 404 -17.63 -13.97 69.48
CA VAL A 404 -17.27 -14.43 70.84
C VAL A 404 -16.39 -13.42 71.59
N GLY A 405 -15.64 -12.57 70.88
CA GLY A 405 -14.84 -11.50 71.48
C GLY A 405 -15.66 -10.32 72.03
N HIS A 406 -16.92 -10.15 71.60
CA HIS A 406 -17.76 -9.01 72.02
C HIS A 406 -18.66 -9.30 73.23
N GLU A 407 -18.79 -10.55 73.68
CA GLU A 407 -19.54 -10.93 74.88
C GLU A 407 -18.70 -10.93 76.18
N LYS A 408 -17.48 -10.39 76.16
CA LYS A 408 -16.58 -10.33 77.34
C LYS A 408 -16.18 -8.91 77.79
N HIS A 409 -17.02 -7.91 77.56
CA HIS A 409 -16.88 -6.58 78.17
C HIS A 409 -18.15 -6.09 78.84
#